data_AF-A0A9W8GJP6-F1
#
_entry.id   AF-A0A9W8GJP6-F1
#
_cell.length_a   1.000
_cell.length_b   1.000
_cell.length_c   1.000
_cell.angle_alpha   90.00
_cell.angle_beta   90.00
_cell.angle_gamma   90.00
#
_symmetry.space_group_name_H-M   'P 1'
#
loop_
_entity.id
_entity.type
_entity.pdbx_description
1 polymer ?
#
loop_
_entity_poly.entity_id
_entity_poly.type
_entity_poly.pdbx_seq_one_letter_code
_entity_poly.pdbx_strand_id
1 'polypeptide(L)' 'MNDSVKEVIIRGTALGKFVLHWGYIPLIIYIGYKSSYPRPPLGRIFSPMA' A
#
# COMPACT_ATOMS: atom_id res chain seq x y z
N MET A 1 -8.48 -5.79 -31.99
CA MET A 1 -7.52 -5.55 -30.89
C MET A 1 -6.78 -6.85 -30.66
N ASN A 2 -5.45 -6.83 -30.72
CA ASN A 2 -4.60 -8.02 -30.57
C ASN A 2 -4.82 -8.66 -29.18
N ASP A 3 -5.16 -9.96 -29.11
CA ASP A 3 -5.45 -10.69 -27.87
C ASP A 3 -4.31 -10.60 -26.83
N SER A 4 -3.07 -10.51 -27.31
CA SER A 4 -1.88 -10.32 -26.48
C SER A 4 -1.94 -9.03 -25.65
N VAL A 5 -2.44 -7.94 -26.25
CA VAL A 5 -2.56 -6.64 -25.56
C VAL A 5 -3.64 -6.70 -24.50
N LYS A 6 -4.75 -7.38 -24.80
CA LYS A 6 -5.85 -7.58 -23.84
C LYS A 6 -5.38 -8.38 -22.62
N GLU A 7 -4.61 -9.43 -22.83
CA GLU A 7 -4.06 -10.24 -21.75
C GLU A 7 -3.10 -9.46 -20.85
N VAL A 8 -2.21 -8.65 -21.43
CA VAL A 8 -1.28 -7.79 -20.65
C VAL A 8 -2.06 -6.79 -19.79
N ILE A 9 -3.10 -6.16 -20.34
CA ILE A 9 -3.94 -5.20 -19.60
C ILE A 9 -4.66 -5.91 -18.45
N ILE A 10 -5.23 -7.09 -18.69
CA ILE A 10 -5.94 -7.85 -17.65
C ILE A 10 -4.98 -8.24 -16.52
N ARG A 11 -3.80 -8.78 -16.87
CA ARG A 11 -2.76 -9.14 -15.88
C ARG A 11 -2.25 -7.92 -15.11
N GLY A 12 -1.97 -6.82 -15.81
CA GLY A 12 -1.51 -5.58 -15.19
C GLY A 12 -2.54 -4.98 -14.24
N THR A 13 -3.83 -5.02 -14.61
CA THR A 13 -4.92 -4.54 -13.76
C THR A 13 -5.11 -5.42 -12.53
N ALA A 14 -5.01 -6.75 -12.68
CA ALA A 14 -5.08 -7.67 -11.55
C ALA A 14 -3.95 -7.44 -10.54
N LEU A 15 -2.72 -7.26 -11.04
CA LEU A 15 -1.57 -6.91 -10.20
C LEU A 15 -1.76 -5.54 -9.53
N GLY A 16 -2.20 -4.53 -10.29
CA GLY A 16 -2.46 -3.19 -9.78
C GLY A 16 -3.49 -3.18 -8.65
N LYS A 17 -4.59 -3.94 -8.79
CA LYS A 17 -5.59 -4.11 -7.72
C LYS A 17 -4.99 -4.74 -6.47
N PHE A 18 -4.16 -5.77 -6.62
CA PHE A 18 -3.49 -6.42 -5.50
C PHE A 18 -2.54 -5.46 -4.77
N VAL A 19 -1.68 -4.77 -5.52
CA VAL A 19 -0.70 -3.82 -4.97
C VAL A 19 -1.39 -2.65 -4.29
N LEU A 20 -2.43 -2.07 -4.89
CA LEU A 20 -3.16 -0.97 -4.29
C LEU A 20 -3.89 -1.41 -3.01
N HIS A 21 -4.56 -2.57 -3.03
CA HIS A 21 -5.31 -3.04 -1.87
C HIS A 21 -4.40 -3.31 -0.66
N TRP A 22 -3.31 -4.05 -0.87
CA TRP A 22 -2.40 -4.43 0.21
C TRP A 22 -1.36 -3.34 0.53
N GLY A 23 -0.99 -2.53 -0.45
CA GLY A 23 0.01 -1.47 -0.31
C GLY A 23 -0.55 -0.16 0.25
N TYR A 24 -1.86 0.08 0.14
CA TYR A 24 -2.48 1.32 0.62
C TYR A 24 -2.28 1.55 2.12
N ILE A 25 -2.52 0.54 2.95
CA ILE A 25 -2.37 0.66 4.42
C ILE A 25 -0.91 0.93 4.82
N PRO A 26 0.10 0.14 4.38
CA PRO A 26 1.51 0.43 4.65
C PRO A 26 1.94 1.83 4.18
N LEU A 27 1.47 2.28 3.01
CA LEU A 27 1.81 3.58 2.47
C LEU A 27 1.35 4.72 3.39
N ILE A 28 0.12 4.67 3.88
CA ILE A 28 -0.41 5.68 4.80
C ILE A 28 0.36 5.70 6.11
N ILE A 29 0.63 4.52 6.68
CA ILE A 29 1.40 4.41 7.92
C ILE A 29 2.79 5.02 7.74
N TYR A 30 3.45 4.74 6.61
CA TYR A 30 4.76 5.31 6.29
C TYR A 30 4.74 6.84 6.20
N ILE A 31 3.75 7.41 5.52
CA ILE A 31 3.59 8.86 5.40
C ILE A 31 3.37 9.50 6.77
N GLY A 32 2.45 8.95 7.58
CA GLY A 32 2.16 9.45 8.93
C GLY A 32 3.36 9.34 9.87
N TYR A 33 4.10 8.24 9.79
CA TYR A 33 5.35 8.03 10.53
C TYR A 33 6.42 9.07 10.18
N LYS A 34 6.59 9.38 8.89
CA LYS A 34 7.57 10.35 8.41
C LYS A 34 7.25 11.79 8.82
N SER A 35 5.96 12.12 8.96
CA SER A 35 5.48 13.44 9.37
C SER A 35 5.53 13.67 10.89
N SER A 36 5.52 12.58 11.68
CA SER A 36 5.49 12.66 13.14
C SER A 36 6.84 13.08 13.74
N TYR A 37 6.84 14.10 14.60
CA TYR A 37 7.99 14.49 15.42
C TYR A 37 7.58 14.66 16.89
N PRO A 38 8.22 13.94 17.84
CA PRO A 38 9.22 12.88 17.63
C PRO A 38 8.62 11.63 16.96
N ARG A 39 9.44 10.86 16.23
CA ARG A 39 8.97 9.66 15.53
C ARG A 39 8.57 8.57 16.54
N PRO A 40 7.33 8.04 16.49
CA PRO A 40 6.87 7.05 17.46
C PRO A 40 7.57 5.69 17.27
N PRO A 41 7.73 4.86 18.30
CA PRO A 41 8.17 3.47 18.12
C PRO A 41 7.13 2.68 17.32
N LEU A 42 7.55 1.77 16.43
CA LEU A 42 6.64 1.00 15.56
C LEU A 42 5.56 0.24 16.35
N GLY A 43 5.91 -0.32 17.51
CA GLY A 43 4.94 -1.02 18.38
C GLY A 43 3.84 -0.11 18.94
N ARG A 44 4.09 1.20 19.03
CA ARG A 44 3.10 2.19 19.48
C ARG A 44 2.08 2.53 18.39
N ILE A 45 2.41 2.31 17.11
CA ILE A 45 1.48 2.55 15.98
C ILE A 45 0.37 1.48 15.94
N PHE A 46 0.68 0.26 16.35
CA PHE A 46 -0.25 -0.87 16.35
C PHE A 46 -0.89 -1.14 17.73
N SER A 47 -0.45 -0.43 18.77
CA SER A 47 -1.00 -0.55 20.12
C SER A 47 -2.15 0.42 20.32
N PRO A 48 -3.38 -0.05 20.59
CA PRO A 48 -4.49 0.84 20.96
C PRO A 48 -4.35 1.43 22.37
N MET A 49 -3.37 0.95 23.17
CA MET A 49 -3.07 1.45 24.52
C MET A 49 -1.85 2.38 24.55
N ALA A 50 -1.46 2.89 23.38
CA ALA A 50 -0.39 3.86 23.19
C ALA A 50 -0.69 5.24 23.79
#